data_AF-A0A9X9M3D8-F1
#
_entry.id   AF-A0A9X9M3D8-F1
#
_cell.length_a   1.000
_cell.length_b   1.000
_cell.length_c   1.000
_cell.angle_alpha   90.00
_cell.angle_beta   90.00
_cell.angle_gamma   90.00
#
_symmetry.space_group_name_H-M   'P 1'
#
loop_
_entity.id
_entity.type
_entity.pdbx_description
1 polymer ?
#
loop_
_entity_poly.entity_id
_entity_poly.type
_entity_poly.pdbx_seq_one_letter_code
_entity_poly.pdbx_strand_id
1 'polypeptide(L)'
;MCQVPHQEGVTEGYNGTIFAYGQTGSGKSFTMQGLPDPPSQRGIIPRAFEHVFESVQCAENTKFLVRASYLEIYNEDVRDLLGTDTKQKLELKEHPERGVYVKGLSM
;
A
#
# COMPACT_ATOMS: atom_id res chain seq x y z
N MET A 1 -7.36 -15.95 -5.23
CA MET A 1 -7.20 -15.98 -3.75
C MET A 1 -6.55 -14.68 -3.32
N CYS A 2 -7.15 -13.94 -2.40
CA CYS A 2 -6.42 -12.90 -1.64
C CYS A 2 -5.85 -13.58 -0.41
N GLN A 3 -4.53 -13.57 -0.24
CA GLN A 3 -3.93 -13.89 1.04
C GLN A 3 -3.87 -12.58 1.84
N VAL A 4 -4.72 -12.49 2.86
CA VAL A 4 -4.74 -11.33 3.76
C VAL A 4 -3.83 -11.70 4.94
N PRO A 5 -2.69 -11.02 5.14
CA PRO A 5 -1.95 -11.15 6.39
C PRO A 5 -2.80 -10.58 7.52
N HIS A 6 -2.64 -11.16 8.70
CA HIS A 6 -3.28 -10.72 9.93
C HIS A 6 -2.85 -9.27 10.22
N GLN A 7 -3.79 -8.31 10.12
CA GLN A 7 -3.52 -6.86 10.20
C GLN A 7 -2.83 -6.44 11.51
N GLU A 8 -3.03 -7.20 12.59
CA GLU A 8 -2.45 -6.94 13.91
C GLU A 8 -0.90 -7.00 13.91
N GLY A 9 -0.31 -7.82 13.02
CA GLY A 9 1.15 -7.90 12.92
C GLY A 9 1.80 -6.59 12.44
N VAL A 10 1.11 -5.81 11.61
CA VAL A 10 1.67 -4.55 11.08
C VAL A 10 1.74 -3.47 12.18
N THR A 11 0.73 -3.41 13.04
CA THR A 11 0.72 -2.51 14.20
C THR A 11 1.74 -2.89 15.27
N GLU A 12 2.15 -4.16 15.31
CA GLU A 12 3.20 -4.70 16.19
C GLU A 12 4.63 -4.54 15.60
N GLY A 13 4.75 -3.96 14.40
CA GLY A 13 6.04 -3.67 13.76
C GLY A 13 6.53 -4.71 12.75
N TYR A 14 5.68 -5.63 12.30
CA TYR A 14 5.99 -6.57 11.23
C TYR A 14 5.62 -6.03 9.84
N ASN A 15 6.34 -6.48 8.80
CA ASN A 15 6.01 -6.15 7.43
C ASN A 15 4.86 -7.02 6.91
N GLY A 16 3.77 -6.40 6.47
CA GLY A 16 2.62 -7.07 5.83
C GLY A 16 2.54 -6.76 4.34
N THR A 17 2.16 -7.74 3.51
CA THR A 17 1.92 -7.55 2.07
C THR A 17 0.60 -8.18 1.65
N ILE A 18 -0.25 -7.41 0.96
CA ILE A 18 -1.47 -7.89 0.32
C ILE A 18 -1.34 -7.68 -1.17
N PHE A 19 -1.58 -8.71 -1.96
CA PHE A 19 -1.63 -8.63 -3.42
C PHE A 19 -2.87 -9.33 -3.96
N ALA A 20 -3.51 -8.71 -4.94
CA ALA A 20 -4.65 -9.29 -5.65
C ALA A 20 -4.19 -9.81 -7.02
N TYR A 21 -4.39 -11.11 -7.27
CA TYR A 21 -4.02 -11.77 -8.52
C TYR A 21 -5.23 -12.47 -9.17
N GLY A 22 -5.33 -12.39 -10.49
CA GLY A 22 -6.43 -12.95 -11.29
C GLY A 22 -6.49 -12.35 -12.69
N GLN A 23 -7.35 -12.90 -13.56
CA GLN A 23 -7.52 -12.43 -14.94
C GLN A 23 -8.09 -11.00 -15.02
N THR A 24 -7.93 -10.33 -16.16
CA THR A 24 -8.60 -9.03 -16.40
C THR A 24 -10.12 -9.19 -16.26
N GLY A 25 -10.76 -8.23 -15.60
CA GLY A 25 -12.20 -8.30 -15.28
C GLY A 25 -12.56 -9.17 -14.07
N SER A 26 -11.62 -9.84 -13.40
CA SER A 26 -11.90 -10.69 -12.23
C SER A 26 -12.16 -9.93 -10.92
N GLY A 27 -12.30 -8.60 -10.98
CA GLY A 27 -12.55 -7.78 -9.80
C GLY A 27 -11.34 -7.41 -8.93
N LYS A 28 -10.09 -7.57 -9.39
CA LYS A 28 -8.88 -7.19 -8.60
C LYS A 28 -8.95 -5.76 -8.04
N SER A 29 -9.23 -4.78 -8.92
CA SER A 29 -9.34 -3.37 -8.52
C SER A 29 -10.55 -3.15 -7.60
N PHE A 30 -11.65 -3.89 -7.82
CA PHE A 30 -12.82 -3.84 -6.95
C PHE A 30 -12.51 -4.41 -5.56
N THR A 31 -11.71 -5.46 -5.44
CA THR A 31 -11.29 -6.00 -4.13
C THR A 31 -10.32 -5.06 -3.41
N MET A 32 -9.33 -4.50 -4.12
CA MET A 32 -8.31 -3.65 -3.50
C MET A 32 -8.82 -2.24 -3.16
N GLN A 33 -9.47 -1.56 -4.11
CA GLN A 33 -9.99 -0.19 -3.92
C GLN A 33 -11.46 -0.19 -3.53
N GLY A 34 -12.27 -1.01 -4.21
CA GLY A 34 -13.72 -1.00 -4.07
C GLY A 34 -14.37 0.29 -4.58
N LEU A 35 -15.59 0.54 -4.13
CA LEU A 35 -16.31 1.78 -4.40
C LEU A 35 -16.30 2.69 -3.17
N PRO A 36 -16.22 4.03 -3.36
CA PRO A 36 -16.20 4.97 -2.24
C PRO A 36 -17.55 5.03 -1.50
N ASP A 37 -18.65 4.84 -2.24
CA ASP A 37 -20.04 4.83 -1.77
C ASP A 37 -20.78 3.66 -2.44
N PRO A 38 -21.52 2.81 -1.69
CA PRO A 38 -21.70 2.83 -0.24
C PRO A 38 -20.47 2.32 0.54
N PRO A 39 -20.31 2.70 1.82
CA PRO A 39 -19.17 2.25 2.65
C PRO A 39 -19.01 0.73 2.72
N SER A 40 -20.11 -0.03 2.57
CA SER A 40 -20.09 -1.49 2.52
C SER A 40 -19.29 -2.05 1.32
N GLN A 41 -19.11 -1.26 0.26
CA GLN A 41 -18.39 -1.65 -0.95
C GLN A 41 -16.93 -1.15 -1.00
N ARG A 42 -16.43 -0.54 0.08
CA ARG A 42 -15.01 -0.17 0.18
C ARG A 42 -14.12 -1.42 0.15
N GLY A 43 -13.02 -1.33 -0.59
CA GLY A 43 -12.04 -2.41 -0.72
C GLY A 43 -11.07 -2.49 0.44
N ILE A 44 -10.02 -3.29 0.27
CA ILE A 44 -8.99 -3.55 1.28
C ILE A 44 -8.19 -2.27 1.63
N ILE A 45 -7.77 -1.49 0.65
CA ILE A 45 -6.92 -0.29 0.83
C ILE A 45 -7.58 0.75 1.77
N PRO A 46 -8.81 1.26 1.49
CA PRO A 46 -9.44 2.24 2.38
C PRO A 46 -9.70 1.69 3.79
N ARG A 47 -10.08 0.41 3.93
CA ARG A 47 -10.30 -0.25 5.23
C ARG A 47 -9.00 -0.39 6.03
N ALA A 48 -7.88 -0.67 5.35
CA ALA A 48 -6.58 -0.74 6.00
C ALA A 48 -6.14 0.62 6.54
N PHE A 49 -6.36 1.71 5.79
CA PHE A 49 -6.10 3.05 6.29
C PHE A 49 -6.96 3.38 7.51
N GLU A 50 -8.27 3.13 7.47
CA GLU A 50 -9.18 3.34 8.61
C GLU A 50 -8.65 2.62 9.87
N HIS A 51 -8.34 1.33 9.75
CA HIS A 51 -7.85 0.53 10.87
C HIS A 51 -6.50 1.02 11.44
N VAL A 52 -5.57 1.45 10.58
CA VAL A 52 -4.29 2.03 11.02
C VAL A 52 -4.52 3.32 11.79
N PHE A 53 -5.36 4.23 11.27
CA PHE A 53 -5.65 5.50 11.93
C PHE A 53 -6.46 5.34 13.23
N GLU A 54 -7.36 4.36 13.30
CA GLU A 54 -8.05 3.98 14.54
C GLU A 54 -7.05 3.49 15.59
N SER A 55 -6.13 2.59 15.20
CA SER A 55 -5.09 2.07 16.10
C SER A 55 -4.17 3.18 16.63
N VAL A 56 -3.81 4.14 15.78
CA VAL A 56 -3.01 5.32 16.18
C VAL A 56 -3.77 6.21 17.17
N GLN A 57 -5.08 6.37 17.02
CA GLN A 57 -5.90 7.18 17.92
C GLN A 57 -6.10 6.53 19.30
N CYS A 58 -6.20 5.20 19.35
CA CYS A 58 -6.40 4.46 20.60
C CYS A 58 -5.12 4.26 21.42
N ALA A 59 -3.94 4.47 20.83
CA ALA A 59 -2.67 4.23 21.49
C ALA A 59 -2.22 5.43 22.35
N GLU A 60 -2.28 5.27 23.68
CA GLU A 60 -1.74 6.24 24.62
C GLU A 60 -0.21 6.10 24.77
N ASN A 61 0.50 7.21 24.98
CA ASN A 61 1.96 7.26 25.20
C ASN A 61 2.87 6.78 24.04
N THR A 62 2.34 6.61 22.83
CA THR A 62 3.15 6.26 21.64
C THR A 62 3.03 7.34 20.56
N LYS A 63 4.16 7.72 19.95
CA LYS A 63 4.19 8.65 18.80
C LYS A 63 4.29 7.84 17.51
N PHE A 64 3.36 8.09 16.59
CA PHE A 64 3.33 7.44 15.28
C PHE A 64 3.74 8.41 14.17
N LEU A 65 4.49 7.89 13.19
CA LEU A 65 4.75 8.54 11.92
C LEU A 65 4.25 7.62 10.80
N VAL A 66 3.15 7.99 10.17
CA VAL A 66 2.59 7.25 9.04
C VAL A 66 3.07 7.90 7.75
N ARG A 67 3.64 7.10 6.85
CA ARG A 67 4.08 7.52 5.50
C ARG A 67 3.45 6.60 4.47
N ALA A 68 3.09 7.16 3.32
CA ALA A 68 2.49 6.42 2.22
C ALA A 68 3.23 6.75 0.92
N SER A 69 3.50 5.72 0.13
CA SER A 69 4.03 5.86 -1.22
C SER A 69 3.13 5.09 -2.17
N TYR A 70 2.99 5.55 -3.40
CA TYR A 70 2.16 4.89 -4.40
C TYR A 70 2.86 4.90 -5.75
N LEU A 71 3.01 3.72 -6.35
CA LEU A 71 3.74 3.52 -7.59
C LEU A 71 2.99 2.58 -8.52
N GLU A 72 3.26 2.71 -9.81
CA GLU A 72 2.85 1.73 -10.82
C GLU A 72 4.07 1.11 -11.50
N ILE A 73 3.93 -0.14 -11.93
CA ILE A 73 4.87 -0.81 -12.82
C ILE A 73 4.12 -1.02 -14.14
N TYR A 74 4.55 -0.33 -15.18
CA TYR A 74 3.95 -0.42 -16.51
C TYR A 74 5.04 -0.56 -17.56
N ASN A 75 4.98 -1.64 -18.35
CA ASN A 75 5.97 -1.93 -19.39
C ASN A 75 7.42 -1.93 -18.84
N GLU A 76 7.64 -2.62 -17.73
CA GLU A 76 8.93 -2.67 -16.99
C GLU A 76 9.44 -1.33 -16.46
N ASP A 77 8.66 -0.25 -16.59
CA ASP A 77 8.98 1.05 -16.01
C ASP A 77 8.27 1.22 -14.67
N VAL A 78 9.03 1.57 -13.63
CA VAL A 78 8.49 2.00 -12.33
C VAL A 78 8.20 3.49 -12.39
N ARG A 79 7.01 3.91 -11.97
CA ARG A 79 6.60 5.33 -11.93
C ARG A 79 6.00 5.69 -10.59
N ASP A 80 6.30 6.90 -10.14
CA ASP A 80 5.66 7.47 -8.95
C ASP A 80 4.28 8.03 -9.30
N LEU A 81 3.24 7.62 -8.58
CA LEU A 81 1.88 8.12 -8.75
C LEU A 81 1.57 9.34 -7.86
N LEU A 82 2.41 9.62 -6.85
CA LEU A 82 2.28 10.79 -5.96
C LEU A 82 3.32 11.88 -6.26
N GLY A 83 4.35 11.54 -7.05
CA GLY A 83 5.39 12.47 -7.47
C GLY A 83 4.89 13.60 -8.38
N THR A 84 5.66 14.68 -8.46
CA THR A 84 5.37 15.82 -9.33
C THR A 84 5.52 15.49 -10.82
N ASP A 85 6.39 14.55 -11.16
CA ASP A 85 6.60 14.05 -12.51
C ASP A 85 6.25 12.56 -12.60
N THR A 86 5.00 12.26 -12.95
CA THR A 86 4.48 10.89 -13.11
C THR A 86 5.03 10.17 -14.35
N LYS A 87 5.77 10.88 -15.23
CA LYS A 87 6.44 10.28 -16.39
C LYS A 87 7.88 9.89 -16.09
N GLN A 88 8.43 10.37 -14.97
CA GLN A 88 9.78 10.00 -14.55
C GLN A 88 9.85 8.51 -14.26
N LYS A 89 10.80 7.85 -14.91
CA LYS A 89 11.13 6.44 -14.63
C LYS A 89 12.00 6.37 -13.38
N LEU A 90 11.58 5.56 -12.42
CA LEU A 90 12.33 5.31 -11.20
C LEU A 90 13.17 4.04 -11.32
N GLU A 91 14.33 4.05 -10.67
CA GLU A 91 15.25 2.91 -10.66
C GLU A 91 15.05 2.06 -9.39
N LEU A 92 15.05 0.74 -9.57
CA LEU A 92 15.14 -0.22 -8.47
C LEU A 92 16.59 -0.34 -7.99
N LYS A 93 16.79 -0.34 -6.68
CA LYS A 93 18.09 -0.51 -6.02
C LYS A 93 17.98 -1.51 -4.89
N GLU A 94 19.11 -2.12 -4.55
CA GLU A 94 19.22 -3.07 -3.44
C GLU A 94 20.11 -2.49 -2.34
N HIS A 95 19.71 -2.67 -1.10
CA HIS A 95 20.48 -2.31 0.08
C HIS A 95 20.62 -3.54 0.99
N PRO A 96 21.82 -3.85 1.53
CA PRO A 96 22.08 -5.07 2.31
C PRO A 96 21.11 -5.28 3.49
N GLU A 97 20.70 -4.20 4.15
CA GLU A 97 19.83 -4.25 5.33
C GLU A 97 18.34 -4.01 5.03
N ARG A 98 18.00 -3.31 3.93
CA ARG A 98 16.61 -2.91 3.62
C ARG A 98 16.00 -3.74 2.50
N GLY A 99 16.79 -4.56 1.82
CA GLY A 99 16.38 -5.27 0.61
C GLY A 99 16.21 -4.33 -0.58
N VAL A 100 15.28 -4.68 -1.48
CA VAL A 100 15.00 -3.93 -2.71
C VAL A 100 14.13 -2.71 -2.40
N TYR A 101 14.52 -1.55 -2.91
CA TYR A 101 13.79 -0.29 -2.77
C TYR A 101 13.80 0.53 -4.07
N VAL A 102 12.86 1.45 -4.21
CA VAL A 102 12.77 2.35 -5.37
C VAL A 102 13.46 3.67 -5.04
N LYS A 103 14.51 4.03 -5.81
CA LYS A 103 15.24 5.28 -5.60
C LYS A 103 14.42 6.46 -6.11
N GLY A 104 14.21 7.45 -5.24
CA GLY A 104 13.52 8.70 -5.59
C GLY A 104 11.99 8.64 -5.48
N LEU A 105 11.44 7.56 -4.90
CA LEU A 105 10.02 7.45 -4.60
C LEU A 105 9.61 8.47 -3.52
N SER A 106 8.53 9.22 -3.79
CA SER A 106 7.93 10.16 -2.84
C SER A 106 7.28 9.43 -1.65
N MET A 107 7.26 10.10 -0.49
CA MET A 107 6.78 9.58 0.81
C MET A 107 5.98 10.63 1.58
#